data_AF-A0A3Q2ZI94-F1
#
_entry.id   AF-A0A3Q2ZI94-F1
#
_cell.length_a   1.000
_cell.length_b   1.000
_cell.length_c   1.000
_cell.angle_alpha   90.00
_cell.angle_beta   90.00
_cell.angle_gamma   90.00
#
_symmetry.space_group_name_H-M   'P 1'
#
loop_
_entity.id
_entity.type
_entity.pdbx_description
1 polymer ?
#
loop_
_entity_poly.entity_id
_entity_poly.type
_entity_poly.pdbx_seq_one_letter_code
_entity_poly.pdbx_strand_id
1 'polypeptide(L)'
;MGIEEEADRTLFIRNIDTRVTEELLFELFLQAGPLVRTKIPKDLDGKQKTFGFAVYKHDVSVPYAMQLLNGTTLYGKNGVKNEQSLLIIIIDL
;
A
#
# COMPACT_ATOMS: atom_id res chain seq x y z
N MET A 1 0.87 23.17 -10.03
CA MET A 1 0.30 21.82 -9.86
C MET A 1 1.47 20.87 -9.68
N GLY A 2 2.16 21.05 -8.55
CA GLY A 2 3.48 20.51 -8.31
C GLY A 2 3.42 19.21 -7.55
N ILE A 3 4.47 18.42 -7.70
CA ILE A 3 4.87 17.26 -6.89
C ILE A 3 4.56 17.37 -5.38
N GLU A 4 4.49 18.57 -4.81
CA GLU A 4 4.11 18.81 -3.41
C GLU A 4 2.65 18.44 -3.09
N GLU A 5 1.67 18.66 -3.99
CA GLU A 5 0.25 18.28 -3.77
C GLU A 5 0.00 16.76 -3.85
N GLU A 6 0.96 16.00 -4.38
CA GLU A 6 0.84 14.54 -4.45
C GLU A 6 1.27 13.89 -3.14
N ALA A 7 2.26 14.47 -2.43
CA ALA A 7 2.76 13.96 -1.16
C ALA A 7 1.62 13.84 -0.12
N ASP A 8 0.84 14.90 0.07
CA ASP A 8 -0.32 14.95 0.99
C ASP A 8 -1.43 13.93 0.68
N ARG A 9 -1.34 13.25 -0.47
CA ARG A 9 -2.31 12.25 -0.93
C ARG A 9 -1.68 10.87 -1.13
N THR A 10 -0.42 10.69 -0.73
CA THR A 10 0.35 9.47 -0.98
C THR A 10 0.65 8.72 0.30
N LEU A 11 0.29 7.43 0.32
CA LEU A 11 0.70 6.52 1.37
C LEU A 11 1.94 5.72 0.96
N PHE A 12 2.89 5.61 1.89
CA PHE A 12 3.97 4.64 1.79
C PHE A 12 3.59 3.32 2.45
N ILE A 13 3.71 2.24 1.68
CA ILE A 13 3.26 0.90 2.05
C ILE A 13 4.50 0.02 2.19
N ARG A 14 4.80 -0.46 3.39
CA ARG A 14 5.95 -1.35 3.65
C ARG A 14 5.53 -2.79 3.86
N ASN A 15 6.51 -3.68 3.76
CA ASN A 15 6.40 -5.08 4.11
C ASN A 15 5.46 -5.86 3.16
N ILE A 16 5.58 -5.56 1.86
CA ILE A 16 4.77 -6.17 0.80
C ILE A 16 5.37 -7.53 0.41
N ASP A 17 4.56 -8.59 0.44
CA ASP A 17 4.95 -9.92 -0.06
C ASP A 17 5.15 -9.88 -1.58
N THR A 18 6.11 -10.64 -2.10
CA THR A 18 6.39 -10.72 -3.54
C THR A 18 5.25 -11.36 -4.36
N ARG A 19 4.17 -11.81 -3.74
CA ARG A 19 2.97 -12.26 -4.46
C ARG A 19 1.94 -11.14 -4.63
N VAL A 20 2.06 -10.04 -3.88
CA VAL A 20 1.17 -8.87 -4.00
C VAL A 20 1.47 -8.13 -5.29
N THR A 21 0.43 -7.90 -6.08
CA THR A 21 0.50 -7.14 -7.33
C THR A 21 0.07 -5.69 -7.11
N GLU A 22 0.44 -4.78 -8.03
CA GLU A 22 -0.06 -3.40 -8.03
C GLU A 22 -1.59 -3.36 -8.11
N GLU A 23 -2.20 -4.28 -8.88
CA GLU A 23 -3.65 -4.47 -9.00
C GLU A 23 -4.29 -4.85 -7.66
N LEU A 24 -3.73 -5.83 -6.95
CA LEU A 24 -4.24 -6.22 -5.63
C LEU A 24 -4.15 -5.08 -4.62
N LEU A 25 -3.06 -4.31 -4.62
CA LEU A 25 -2.96 -3.11 -3.78
C LEU A 25 -4.00 -2.08 -4.19
N PHE A 26 -4.26 -1.90 -5.48
CA PHE A 26 -5.26 -0.95 -5.95
C PHE A 26 -6.65 -1.34 -5.43
N GLU A 27 -7.06 -2.59 -5.60
CA GLU A 27 -8.35 -3.11 -5.12
C GLU A 27 -8.51 -2.98 -3.59
N LEU A 28 -7.45 -3.29 -2.83
CA LEU A 28 -7.45 -3.14 -1.38
C LEU A 28 -7.60 -1.68 -0.96
N PHE A 29 -6.82 -0.77 -1.54
CA PHE A 29 -6.79 0.63 -1.13
C PHE A 29 -8.00 1.42 -1.66
N LEU A 30 -8.72 0.92 -2.66
CA LEU A 30 -10.02 1.47 -3.07
C LEU A 30 -11.06 1.46 -1.94
N GLN A 31 -10.94 0.56 -0.95
CA GLN A 31 -11.86 0.48 0.18
C GLN A 31 -11.83 1.73 1.07
N ALA A 32 -10.74 2.49 1.05
CA ALA A 32 -10.60 3.73 1.80
C ALA A 32 -10.86 5.00 0.96
N GLY A 33 -11.00 4.89 -0.37
CA GLY A 33 -11.40 6.02 -1.20
C GLY A 33 -10.93 5.95 -2.66
N PRO A 34 -11.29 6.94 -3.48
CA PRO A 34 -10.92 6.96 -4.90
C PRO A 34 -9.41 7.09 -5.09
N LEU A 35 -8.79 6.10 -5.72
CA LEU A 35 -7.36 6.11 -6.06
C LEU A 35 -7.08 6.77 -7.41
N VAL A 36 -5.88 7.33 -7.54
CA VAL A 36 -5.24 7.69 -8.80
C VAL A 36 -4.42 6.50 -9.31
N ARG A 37 -3.54 5.95 -8.47
CA ARG A 37 -2.67 4.82 -8.81
C ARG A 37 -2.07 4.14 -7.59
N THR A 38 -1.59 2.92 -7.80
CA THR A 38 -0.63 2.23 -6.93
C THR A 38 0.66 1.95 -7.69
N LYS A 39 1.79 1.88 -6.98
CA LYS A 39 3.08 1.54 -7.59
C LYS A 39 3.92 0.66 -6.66
N ILE A 40 4.45 -0.44 -7.19
CA ILE A 40 5.48 -1.26 -6.56
C ILE A 40 6.74 -1.11 -7.42
N PRO A 41 7.77 -0.38 -6.95
CA PRO A 41 9.02 -0.26 -7.68
C PRO A 41 9.69 -1.62 -7.88
N LYS A 42 10.41 -1.74 -9.00
CA LYS A 42 11.26 -2.90 -9.29
C LYS A 42 12.74 -2.51 -9.13
N ASP A 43 13.58 -3.48 -8.81
CA ASP A 43 15.03 -3.33 -8.89
C ASP A 43 15.53 -3.40 -10.35
N LEU A 44 16.85 -3.36 -10.53
CA LEU A 44 17.48 -3.40 -11.86
C LEU A 44 17.28 -4.75 -12.57
N ASP A 45 17.03 -5.82 -11.82
CA ASP A 45 16.76 -7.17 -12.35
C ASP A 45 15.26 -7.39 -12.64
N GLY A 46 14.43 -6.36 -12.42
CA GLY A 46 12.99 -6.42 -12.62
C GLY A 46 12.23 -7.11 -11.47
N LYS A 47 12.90 -7.46 -10.37
CA LYS A 47 12.23 -8.01 -9.18
C LYS A 47 11.58 -6.88 -8.40
N GLN A 48 10.37 -7.14 -7.92
CA GLN A 48 9.65 -6.14 -7.14
C GLN A 48 10.30 -5.91 -5.78
N LYS A 49 10.26 -4.66 -5.32
CA LYS A 49 10.62 -4.32 -3.94
C LYS A 49 9.49 -4.66 -2.98
N THR A 50 9.82 -4.76 -1.70
CA THR A 50 8.87 -5.07 -0.62
C THR A 50 8.17 -3.81 -0.07
N PHE A 51 8.04 -2.77 -0.90
CA PHE A 51 7.32 -1.55 -0.58
C PHE A 51 6.63 -0.99 -1.83
N GLY A 52 5.65 -0.13 -1.61
CA GLY A 52 4.91 0.51 -2.66
C GLY A 52 4.26 1.81 -2.20
N PHE A 53 3.52 2.42 -3.11
CA PHE A 53 2.83 3.68 -2.90
C PHE A 53 1.38 3.57 -3.35
N ALA A 54 0.46 4.22 -2.63
CA ALA A 54 -0.91 4.45 -3.05
C ALA A 54 -1.18 5.95 -3.08
N VAL A 55 -1.63 6.47 -4.23
CA VAL A 55 -1.95 7.89 -4.40
C VAL A 55 -3.45 8.04 -4.52
N TYR A 56 -4.05 8.78 -3.59
CA TYR A 56 -5.49 9.06 -3.59
C TYR A 56 -5.84 10.31 -4.39
N LYS A 57 -7.10 10.40 -4.83
CA LYS A 57 -7.63 11.64 -5.41
C LYS A 57 -7.82 12.75 -4.37
N HIS A 58 -8.05 12.37 -3.11
CA HIS A 58 -8.32 13.28 -2.01
C HIS A 58 -7.40 12.97 -0.83
N ASP A 59 -6.92 14.01 -0.16
CA ASP A 59 -6.08 14.00 1.04
C ASP A 59 -6.77 13.32 2.24
N VAL A 60 -8.07 13.57 2.42
CA VAL A 60 -8.87 12.96 3.50
C VAL A 60 -8.86 11.42 3.49
N SER A 61 -8.58 10.81 2.33
CA SER A 61 -8.48 9.35 2.20
C SER A 61 -7.24 8.78 2.89
N VAL A 62 -6.16 9.56 3.03
CA VAL A 62 -4.89 9.15 3.64
C VAL A 62 -5.07 8.74 5.11
N PRO A 63 -5.56 9.62 6.03
CA PRO A 63 -5.75 9.25 7.43
C PRO A 63 -6.81 8.14 7.59
N TYR A 64 -7.85 8.12 6.76
CA TYR A 64 -8.87 7.07 6.81
C TYR A 64 -8.31 5.70 6.39
N ALA A 65 -7.52 5.65 5.33
CA ALA A 65 -6.83 4.42 4.88
C ALA A 65 -5.84 3.91 5.93
N MET A 66 -5.10 4.79 6.60
CA MET A 66 -4.23 4.39 7.71
C MET A 66 -5.04 3.75 8.85
N GLN A 67 -6.19 4.32 9.21
CA GLN A 67 -7.04 3.75 10.25
C GLN A 67 -7.66 2.40 9.84
N LEU A 68 -8.10 2.29 8.60
CA LEU A 68 -8.88 1.14 8.11
C LEU A 68 -7.99 -0.05 7.72
N LEU A 69 -6.86 0.22 7.07
CA LEU A 69 -6.08 -0.81 6.34
C LEU A 69 -4.73 -1.10 6.96
N ASN A 70 -4.22 -0.26 7.86
CA ASN A 70 -2.94 -0.52 8.52
C ASN A 70 -3.02 -1.81 9.32
N GLY A 71 -2.04 -2.68 9.09
CA GLY A 71 -2.03 -4.01 9.68
C GLY A 71 -2.86 -5.08 8.95
N THR A 72 -3.39 -4.77 7.77
CA THR A 72 -3.95 -5.78 6.88
C THR A 72 -2.90 -6.82 6.54
N THR A 73 -3.26 -8.10 6.64
CA THR A 73 -2.40 -9.22 6.24
C THR A 73 -2.82 -9.71 4.87
N LEU A 74 -1.90 -9.69 3.91
CA LEU A 74 -2.06 -10.32 2.61
C LEU A 74 -1.19 -11.59 2.52
N TYR A 75 -1.73 -12.65 1.93
CA TYR A 75 -1.05 -13.94 1.74
C TYR A 75 -0.47 -14.59 3.02
N GLY A 76 -1.08 -14.32 4.18
CA GLY A 76 -0.82 -15.06 5.41
C GLY A 76 -1.14 -16.55 5.23
N LYS A 77 -0.31 -17.44 5.79
CA LYS A 77 -0.63 -18.88 5.80
C LYS A 77 -1.80 -19.13 6.76
N ASN A 78 -2.95 -19.50 6.19
CA ASN A 78 -4.15 -20.08 6.82
C ASN A 78 -4.19 -20.11 8.35
N GLY A 79 -5.05 -19.28 8.94
CA GLY A 79 -5.72 -19.53 10.23
C GLY A 79 -4.86 -19.47 11.50
N VAL A 80 -3.54 -19.34 11.40
CA VAL A 80 -2.66 -19.13 12.53
C VAL A 80 -1.96 -17.79 12.32
N LYS A 81 -2.04 -16.87 13.28
CA LYS A 81 -1.19 -15.67 13.31
C LYS A 81 0.27 -16.15 13.45
N ASN A 82 0.89 -16.50 12.32
CA ASN A 82 2.28 -16.91 12.26
C ASN A 82 3.15 -15.65 12.17
N GLU A 83 4.36 -15.76 12.69
CA GLU A 83 5.41 -14.73 12.69
C GLU A 83 5.89 -14.34 11.27
N GLN A 84 5.31 -14.93 10.24
CA GLN A 84 5.57 -14.69 8.81
C GLN A 84 4.41 -13.98 8.10
N SER A 85 3.32 -13.66 8.80
CA SER A 85 2.26 -12.81 8.28
C SER A 85 2.82 -11.40 8.07
N LEU A 86 2.93 -10.99 6.80
CA LEU A 86 3.45 -9.68 6.47
C LEU A 86 2.37 -8.64 6.74
N LEU A 87 2.52 -7.99 7.90
CA LEU A 87 1.74 -6.85 8.33
C LEU A 87 2.07 -5.68 7.39
N ILE A 88 1.09 -5.22 6.60
CA ILE A 88 1.28 -3.99 5.82
C ILE A 88 1.36 -2.82 6.79
N ILE A 89 2.51 -2.15 6.80
CA ILE A 89 2.73 -0.93 7.59
C ILE A 89 2.55 0.26 6.66
N ILE A 90 1.58 1.08 7.00
CA ILE A 90 1.26 2.30 6.25
C ILE A 90 1.88 3.50 6.99
N ILE A 91 2.63 4.33 6.26
CA ILE A 91 3.28 5.53 6.77
C ILE A 91 2.85 6.72 5.90
N ASP A 92 2.49 7.82 6.55
CA ASP A 92 2.26 9.11 5.90
C ASP A 92 3.60 9.73 5.47
N LEU A 93 3.68 10.27 4.26
CA LEU A 93 4.94 10.76 3.68
C LEU A 93 5.21 12.24 3.98
#